data_AF-A0A522AIK9-F1
#
_entry.id   AF-A0A522AIK9-F1
#
_cell.length_a   1.000
_cell.length_b   1.000
_cell.length_c   1.000
_cell.angle_alpha   90.00
_cell.angle_beta   90.00
_cell.angle_gamma   90.00
#
_symmetry.space_group_name_H-M   'P 1'
#
loop_
_entity.id
_entity.type
_entity.pdbx_description
1 polymer ?
#
loop_
_entity_poly.entity_id
_entity_poly.type
_entity_poly.pdbx_seq_one_letter_code
_entity_poly.pdbx_strand_id
1 'polypeptide(L)'
;MILKQTKLSVFALGCSLATALAQTNSLQLPPIAEGPFQPDWNSLTNYQTPEWFRDAKFGIWAHWGPQCQPEHGDWYARSIYEEGSGNYKSHIAEYGHPSTNG
;
A
#
# COMPACT_ATOMS: atom_id res chain seq x y z
N MET A 1 39.16 53.50 -23.17
CA MET A 1 37.82 52.96 -23.46
C MET A 1 37.32 52.28 -22.20
N ILE A 2 36.34 52.91 -21.55
CA ILE A 2 35.79 52.56 -20.24
C ILE A 2 34.79 51.42 -20.43
N LEU A 3 34.89 50.32 -19.67
CA LEU A 3 33.72 49.46 -19.42
C LEU A 3 33.64 49.11 -17.93
N LYS A 4 32.50 49.48 -17.35
CA LYS A 4 32.20 49.53 -15.93
C LYS A 4 31.94 48.13 -15.36
N GLN A 5 32.44 47.89 -14.15
CA GLN A 5 31.89 46.88 -13.25
C GLN A 5 30.57 47.38 -12.66
N THR A 6 29.46 46.73 -13.00
CA THR A 6 28.14 46.77 -12.32
C THR A 6 27.28 45.68 -13.02
N LYS A 7 26.68 44.68 -12.39
CA LYS A 7 25.80 44.71 -11.23
C LYS A 7 25.80 43.37 -10.49
N LEU A 8 25.80 43.53 -9.18
CA LEU A 8 25.53 42.57 -8.13
C LEU A 8 24.06 42.10 -8.19
N SER A 9 23.86 40.81 -7.89
CA SER A 9 22.73 40.23 -7.15
C SER A 9 21.31 40.22 -7.72
N VAL A 10 20.64 39.13 -7.33
CA VAL A 10 19.19 38.87 -7.33
C VAL A 10 18.62 38.28 -8.61
N PHE A 11 18.87 36.99 -8.83
CA PHE A 11 17.99 36.14 -9.64
C PHE A 11 17.95 34.69 -9.10
N ALA A 12 17.86 34.53 -7.78
CA ALA A 12 17.78 33.21 -7.14
C ALA A 12 16.76 33.13 -5.98
N LEU A 13 15.71 33.97 -6.01
CA LEU A 13 14.70 33.99 -4.94
C LEU A 13 13.25 34.12 -5.45
N GLY A 14 12.98 33.68 -6.68
CA GLY A 14 11.68 33.86 -7.33
C GLY A 14 10.89 32.59 -7.65
N CYS A 15 11.51 31.40 -7.59
CA CYS A 15 10.87 30.13 -7.98
C CYS A 15 10.60 29.17 -6.81
N SER A 16 10.73 29.62 -5.56
CA SER A 16 10.57 28.75 -4.39
C SER A 16 9.23 28.89 -3.67
N LEU A 17 8.30 29.71 -4.17
CA LEU A 17 7.04 30.02 -3.48
C LEU A 17 5.77 29.52 -4.22
N ALA A 18 5.89 28.49 -5.05
CA ALA A 18 4.75 27.93 -5.79
C ALA A 18 4.53 26.41 -5.57
N THR A 19 5.22 25.78 -4.63
CA THR A 19 5.11 24.31 -4.36
C THR A 19 4.46 23.96 -3.02
N ALA A 20 3.80 24.90 -2.35
CA ALA A 20 3.11 24.64 -1.08
C ALA A 20 1.57 24.81 -1.14
N LEU A 21 0.97 24.80 -2.33
CA LEU A 21 -0.41 24.36 -2.47
C LEU A 21 -0.40 22.86 -2.77
N ALA A 22 0.14 22.08 -1.83
CA ALA A 22 -0.19 20.66 -1.78
C ALA A 22 -1.72 20.61 -1.69
N GLN A 23 -2.36 20.06 -2.72
CA GLN A 23 -3.79 19.81 -2.71
C GLN A 23 -4.12 19.03 -1.44
N THR A 24 -4.68 19.71 -0.45
CA THR A 24 -5.45 19.08 0.63
C THR A 24 -6.77 18.65 0.01
N ASN A 25 -6.71 17.77 -0.99
CA ASN A 25 -7.87 17.01 -1.38
C ASN A 25 -8.15 16.10 -0.18
N SER A 26 -8.92 16.61 0.78
CA SER A 26 -9.57 15.77 1.76
C SER A 26 -10.28 14.68 0.97
N LEU A 27 -9.89 13.43 1.18
CA LEU A 27 -10.57 12.30 0.57
C LEU A 27 -12.04 12.44 0.95
N GLN A 28 -12.91 12.64 -0.03
CA GLN A 28 -14.36 12.70 0.17
C GLN A 28 -14.84 11.28 0.43
N LEU A 29 -14.61 10.78 1.65
CA LEU A 29 -15.06 9.47 2.06
C LEU A 29 -16.57 9.49 2.28
N PRO A 30 -17.29 8.41 1.96
CA PRO A 30 -18.69 8.30 2.36
C PRO A 30 -18.81 8.43 3.88
N PRO A 31 -19.91 8.99 4.40
CA PRO A 31 -20.16 9.00 5.83
C PRO A 31 -20.19 7.56 6.36
N ILE A 32 -19.70 7.37 7.58
CA ILE A 32 -19.83 6.08 8.27
C ILE A 32 -21.32 5.80 8.42
N ALA A 33 -21.72 4.57 8.10
CA ALA A 33 -23.12 4.15 8.24
C ALA A 33 -23.59 4.34 9.69
N GLU A 34 -24.82 4.83 9.87
CA GLU A 34 -25.41 4.96 11.20
C GLU A 34 -25.51 3.60 11.89
N GLY A 35 -25.19 3.57 13.18
CA GLY A 35 -25.18 2.34 13.96
C GLY A 35 -24.73 2.56 15.40
N PRO A 36 -24.69 1.48 16.20
CA PRO A 36 -24.32 1.56 17.61
C PRO A 36 -22.83 1.83 17.83
N PHE A 37 -22.00 1.74 16.78
CA PHE A 37 -20.55 1.92 16.87
C PHE A 37 -20.10 3.24 16.24
N GLN A 38 -19.17 3.91 16.92
CA GLN A 38 -18.44 5.09 16.46
C GLN A 38 -17.00 4.68 16.11
N PRO A 39 -16.28 5.44 15.27
CA PRO A 39 -14.90 5.13 14.87
C PRO A 39 -13.87 5.46 15.98
N ASP A 40 -14.16 5.06 17.22
CA ASP A 40 -13.29 5.25 18.37
C ASP A 40 -13.19 3.96 19.20
N TRP A 41 -12.05 3.81 19.87
CA TRP A 41 -11.73 2.59 20.61
C TRP A 41 -12.73 2.28 21.73
N ASN A 42 -13.22 3.30 22.45
CA ASN A 42 -14.14 3.08 23.56
C ASN A 42 -15.47 2.52 23.04
N SER A 43 -15.97 3.04 21.92
CA SER A 43 -17.17 2.51 21.29
C SER A 43 -17.02 1.04 20.89
N LEU A 44 -15.90 0.65 20.28
CA LEU A 44 -15.64 -0.72 19.82
C LEU A 44 -15.58 -1.74 20.97
N THR A 45 -15.25 -1.33 22.19
CA THR A 45 -15.26 -2.23 23.37
C THR A 45 -16.65 -2.80 23.68
N ASN A 46 -17.73 -2.18 23.17
CA ASN A 46 -19.10 -2.66 23.37
C ASN A 46 -19.46 -3.87 22.49
N TYR A 47 -18.61 -4.28 21.53
CA TYR A 47 -18.86 -5.46 20.71
C TYR A 47 -18.87 -6.75 21.54
N GLN A 48 -19.85 -7.60 21.29
CA GLN A 48 -19.93 -8.96 21.84
C GLN A 48 -19.97 -9.95 20.69
N THR A 49 -19.15 -11.02 20.79
CA THR A 49 -19.17 -12.11 19.82
C THR A 49 -20.54 -12.79 19.84
N PRO A 50 -21.24 -12.94 18.70
CA PRO A 50 -22.58 -13.52 18.68
C PRO A 50 -22.56 -15.00 19.07
N GLU A 51 -23.61 -15.46 19.76
CA GLU A 51 -23.70 -16.83 20.30
C GLU A 51 -23.50 -17.90 19.24
N TRP A 52 -24.08 -17.73 18.04
CA TRP A 52 -23.92 -18.70 16.95
C TRP A 52 -22.44 -18.93 16.57
N PHE A 53 -21.61 -17.89 16.62
CA PHE A 53 -20.19 -18.00 16.29
C PHE A 53 -19.43 -18.68 17.42
N ARG A 54 -19.82 -18.38 18.68
CA ARG A 54 -19.30 -19.11 19.85
C ARG A 54 -19.63 -20.58 19.73
N ASP A 55 -20.83 -20.94 19.28
CA ASP A 55 -21.31 -22.32 19.17
C ASP A 55 -20.79 -23.09 17.96
N ALA A 56 -20.34 -22.41 16.90
CA ALA A 56 -19.90 -23.07 15.67
C ALA A 56 -18.73 -24.05 15.88
N LYS A 57 -17.78 -23.73 16.77
CA LYS A 57 -16.54 -24.49 17.16
C LYS A 57 -15.57 -24.89 16.04
N PHE A 58 -16.04 -25.13 14.82
CA PHE A 58 -15.26 -25.60 13.68
C PHE A 58 -15.62 -24.77 12.44
N GLY A 59 -14.61 -24.32 11.73
CA GLY A 59 -14.74 -23.58 10.49
C GLY A 59 -13.73 -24.05 9.47
N ILE A 60 -14.12 -23.99 8.20
CA ILE A 60 -13.23 -24.25 7.07
C ILE A 60 -12.99 -22.91 6.38
N TRP A 61 -11.72 -22.63 6.12
CA TRP A 61 -11.30 -21.49 5.31
C TRP A 61 -10.38 -21.98 4.20
N ALA A 62 -10.46 -21.33 3.05
CA ALA A 62 -9.64 -21.63 1.90
C ALA A 62 -8.98 -20.33 1.40
N HIS A 63 -7.67 -20.37 1.24
CA HIS A 63 -6.92 -19.31 0.59
C HIS A 63 -6.78 -19.65 -0.90
N TRP A 64 -7.56 -18.98 -1.76
CA TRP A 64 -7.60 -19.27 -3.18
C TRP A 64 -7.60 -17.99 -4.02
N GLY A 65 -6.70 -17.94 -5.01
CA GLY A 65 -6.53 -16.80 -5.91
C GLY A 65 -5.39 -17.04 -6.91
N PRO A 66 -4.93 -16.02 -7.64
CA PRO A 66 -3.86 -16.15 -8.64
C PRO A 66 -2.57 -16.80 -8.12
N GLN A 67 -2.26 -16.56 -6.84
CA GLN A 67 -1.13 -17.18 -6.13
C GLN A 67 -1.15 -18.72 -6.07
N CYS A 68 -2.31 -19.36 -6.30
CA CYS A 68 -2.42 -20.82 -6.29
C CYS A 68 -1.97 -21.45 -7.61
N GLN A 69 -1.95 -20.69 -8.71
CA GLN A 69 -1.54 -21.19 -10.04
C GLN A 69 -0.14 -21.84 -10.03
N PRO A 70 0.90 -21.23 -9.43
CA PRO A 70 2.23 -21.83 -9.36
C PRO A 70 2.32 -22.98 -8.34
N GLU A 71 1.34 -23.18 -7.46
CA GLU A 71 1.39 -24.21 -6.41
C GLU A 71 2.58 -24.06 -5.43
N HIS A 72 3.13 -22.84 -5.34
CA HIS A 72 4.33 -22.50 -4.56
C HIS A 72 4.03 -21.72 -3.25
N GLY A 73 2.84 -21.92 -2.68
CA GLY A 73 2.40 -21.34 -1.40
C GLY A 73 1.97 -19.87 -1.46
N ASP A 74 1.34 -19.39 -0.39
CA ASP A 74 0.64 -18.09 -0.35
C ASP A 74 1.55 -16.86 -0.52
N TRP A 75 2.85 -17.03 -0.31
CA TRP A 75 3.83 -15.95 -0.38
C TRP A 75 4.59 -15.91 -1.71
N TYR A 76 4.17 -16.72 -2.70
CA TYR A 76 4.85 -16.81 -3.99
C TYR A 76 5.12 -15.45 -4.63
N ALA A 77 4.08 -14.63 -4.82
CA ALA A 77 4.21 -13.33 -5.50
C ALA A 77 5.21 -12.38 -4.83
N ARG A 78 5.43 -12.51 -3.51
CA ARG A 78 6.49 -11.79 -2.81
C ARG A 78 7.85 -12.48 -3.04
N SER A 79 7.92 -13.78 -2.77
CA SER A 79 9.18 -14.53 -2.76
C SER A 79 9.83 -14.66 -4.13
N ILE A 80 9.09 -14.51 -5.23
CA ILE A 80 9.69 -14.39 -6.57
C ILE A 80 10.53 -13.12 -6.73
N TYR A 81 10.44 -12.12 -5.85
CA TYR A 81 11.33 -10.95 -5.86
C TYR A 81 12.46 -11.04 -4.82
N GLU A 82 12.56 -12.15 -4.08
CA GLU A 82 13.65 -12.41 -3.15
C GLU A 82 14.73 -13.23 -3.86
N GLU A 83 15.72 -12.54 -4.44
CA GLU A 83 16.78 -13.19 -5.20
C GLU A 83 17.46 -14.32 -4.42
N GLY A 84 17.58 -15.48 -5.06
CA GLY A 84 18.16 -16.69 -4.46
C GLY A 84 17.21 -17.54 -3.62
N SER A 85 15.99 -17.07 -3.34
CA SER A 85 14.94 -17.88 -2.69
C SER A 85 14.54 -19.08 -3.57
N GLY A 86 13.84 -20.05 -2.96
CA GLY A 86 13.30 -21.20 -3.71
C GLY A 86 12.33 -20.76 -4.81
N ASN A 87 11.36 -19.91 -4.45
CA ASN A 87 10.35 -19.41 -5.38
C ASN A 87 10.96 -18.53 -6.48
N TYR A 88 11.98 -17.71 -6.18
CA TYR A 88 12.72 -16.95 -7.20
C TYR A 88 13.37 -17.89 -8.23
N LYS A 89 14.05 -18.94 -7.77
CA LYS A 89 14.71 -19.91 -8.65
C LYS A 89 13.70 -20.69 -9.50
N SER A 90 12.61 -21.17 -8.91
CA SER A 90 11.53 -21.86 -9.63
C SER A 90 10.89 -20.95 -10.67
N HIS A 91 10.55 -19.71 -10.29
CA HIS A 91 9.92 -18.77 -11.19
C HIS A 91 10.80 -18.41 -12.40
N ILE A 92 12.11 -18.25 -12.19
CA ILE A 92 13.06 -18.06 -13.31
C ILE A 92 13.10 -19.27 -14.24
N ALA A 93 13.08 -20.48 -13.67
CA ALA A 93 13.14 -21.71 -14.47
C ALA A 93 11.86 -21.96 -15.29
N GLU A 94 10.70 -21.56 -14.76
CA GLU A 94 9.38 -21.84 -15.34
C GLU A 94 8.84 -20.71 -16.23
N TYR A 95 9.00 -19.46 -15.79
CA TYR A 95 8.35 -18.29 -16.37
C TYR A 95 9.35 -17.21 -16.84
N GLY A 96 10.52 -17.14 -16.22
CA GLY A 96 11.57 -16.16 -16.54
C GLY A 96 11.75 -15.11 -15.45
N HIS A 97 12.45 -14.00 -15.76
CA HIS A 97 12.78 -13.01 -14.73
C HIS A 97 11.50 -12.32 -14.20
N PRO A 98 11.33 -12.18 -12.86
CA PRO A 98 10.12 -11.59 -12.24
C PRO A 98 9.80 -10.17 -12.73
N SER A 99 10.83 -9.38 -13.11
CA SER A 99 10.62 -8.01 -13.61
C SER A 99 9.93 -7.93 -14.97
N THR A 100 9.86 -9.04 -15.71
CA THR A 100 9.20 -9.10 -17.04
C THR A 100 8.06 -10.11 -17.08
N ASN A 101 7.97 -11.04 -16.12
CA ASN A 101 7.02 -12.15 -16.11
C ASN A 101 6.34 -12.34 -14.73
N GLY A 102 6.07 -11.25 -14.02
CA GLY A 102 5.46 -11.25 -12.68
C GLY A 102 3.97 -11.53 -12.63
#